data_AF-A0A7H2PMA6-F1
#
_entry.id   AF-A0A7H2PMA6-F1
#
_cell.length_a   1.000
_cell.length_b   1.000
_cell.length_c   1.000
_cell.angle_alpha   90.00
_cell.angle_beta   90.00
_cell.angle_gamma   90.00
#
_symmetry.space_group_name_H-M   'P 1'
#
loop_
_entity.id
_entity.type
_entity.pdbx_description
1 polymer ?
#
loop_
_entity_poly.entity_id
_entity_poly.type
_entity_poly.pdbx_seq_one_letter_code
_entity_poly.pdbx_strand_id
1 'polypeptide(L)'
;MATFQKRNGRITATVRIKPHPAKSKTFNTKKEAKAWADETELQLKNEKEKIFTHITLRQAIEEYRDTVSIHKKGGVKEVTRLNQFIKIMNVDVSLSEVNKEFLVNFREYRLESVVPATVRRELLMLSGMFSWCIDKKLWLSSSPMDGVKLPKASNHREKVISDFEIETLLPFLNDELKSIFLIALETGMRLSEICLLEWERIFLDKQYLVLKTTKNGRPREVPLNVIAVDIFIGIGVKKSGRVFSYEPKYASADFMKARIKAGLYDFTFHDTRHTAATRIAPKLPLLDLCKMFGWTDPKRAMVYYNPTSSQIAARLSQP
;
A
#
# COMPACT_ATOMS: atom_id res chain seq x y z
N MET A 1 -33.76 9.55 -6.07
CA MET A 1 -34.76 8.87 -6.90
C MET A 1 -34.71 7.41 -6.54
N ALA A 2 -35.76 6.96 -5.87
CA ALA A 2 -35.96 5.57 -5.51
C ALA A 2 -36.18 4.71 -6.76
N THR A 3 -35.61 3.51 -6.77
CA THR A 3 -35.86 2.49 -7.79
C THR A 3 -36.79 1.41 -7.24
N PHE A 4 -37.71 0.92 -8.06
CA PHE A 4 -38.68 -0.11 -7.69
C PHE A 4 -38.49 -1.34 -8.57
N GLN A 5 -38.31 -2.51 -7.97
CA GLN A 5 -38.18 -3.80 -8.67
C GLN A 5 -39.28 -4.75 -8.21
N LYS A 6 -39.98 -5.39 -9.15
CA LYS A 6 -41.06 -6.36 -8.85
C LYS A 6 -40.55 -7.78 -9.09
N ARG A 7 -40.66 -8.66 -8.08
CA ARG A 7 -40.29 -10.08 -8.17
C ARG A 7 -41.27 -10.92 -7.36
N ASN A 8 -41.82 -11.98 -7.95
CA ASN A 8 -42.78 -12.90 -7.32
C ASN A 8 -43.94 -12.20 -6.57
N GLY A 9 -44.58 -11.22 -7.22
CA GLY A 9 -45.70 -10.48 -6.65
C GLY A 9 -45.35 -9.42 -5.60
N ARG A 10 -44.09 -9.33 -5.15
CA ARG A 10 -43.62 -8.33 -4.18
C ARG A 10 -42.80 -7.24 -4.86
N ILE A 11 -42.76 -6.05 -4.26
CA ILE A 11 -42.08 -4.86 -4.79
C ILE A 11 -40.99 -4.43 -3.82
N THR A 12 -39.74 -4.46 -4.26
CA THR A 12 -38.59 -3.92 -3.52
C THR A 12 -38.34 -2.47 -3.94
N ALA A 13 -38.47 -1.54 -2.99
CA ALA A 13 -38.05 -0.16 -3.14
C ALA A 13 -36.59 -0.02 -2.68
N THR A 14 -35.77 0.71 -3.44
CA THR A 14 -34.38 1.03 -3.09
C THR A 14 -34.17 2.53 -3.17
N VAL A 15 -33.85 3.16 -2.04
CA VAL A 15 -33.53 4.58 -1.95
C VAL A 15 -32.02 4.78 -1.98
N ARG A 16 -31.54 5.67 -2.85
CA ARG A 16 -30.13 6.02 -3.00
C ARG A 16 -29.95 7.53 -2.90
N ILE A 17 -29.52 8.01 -1.72
CA ILE A 17 -29.15 9.40 -1.47
C ILE A 17 -27.74 9.41 -0.89
N LYS A 18 -26.76 9.93 -1.63
CA LYS A 18 -25.42 10.13 -1.09
C LYS A 18 -25.43 11.22 -0.01
N PRO A 19 -24.73 11.04 1.12
CA PRO A 19 -23.71 10.00 1.37
C PRO A 19 -24.22 8.70 2.04
N HIS A 20 -25.52 8.59 2.31
CA HIS A 20 -26.08 7.42 2.99
C HIS A 20 -25.97 6.14 2.14
N PRO A 21 -25.72 4.97 2.77
CA PRO A 21 -25.79 3.69 2.07
C PRO A 21 -27.19 3.46 1.51
N ALA A 22 -27.27 2.76 0.39
CA ALA A 22 -28.55 2.43 -0.22
C ALA A 22 -29.42 1.64 0.78
N LYS A 23 -30.61 2.15 1.09
CA LYS A 23 -31.59 1.45 1.91
C LYS A 23 -32.59 0.78 0.98
N SER A 24 -32.87 -0.50 1.20
CA SER A 24 -33.88 -1.24 0.45
C SER A 24 -34.86 -1.96 1.36
N LYS A 25 -36.13 -2.01 0.96
CA LYS A 25 -37.19 -2.72 1.69
C LYS A 25 -38.24 -3.25 0.71
N THR A 26 -38.83 -4.39 1.04
CA THR A 26 -39.78 -5.10 0.16
C THR A 26 -41.19 -5.05 0.73
N PHE A 27 -42.17 -4.80 -0.14
CA PHE A 27 -43.58 -4.57 0.18
C PHE A 27 -44.49 -5.40 -0.70
N ASN A 28 -45.76 -5.52 -0.30
CA ASN A 28 -46.77 -6.27 -1.05
C ASN A 28 -47.45 -5.36 -2.09
N THR A 29 -47.54 -4.04 -1.84
CA THR A 29 -48.17 -3.10 -2.76
C THR A 29 -47.22 -1.99 -3.23
N LYS A 30 -47.49 -1.44 -4.42
CA LYS A 30 -46.70 -0.32 -4.97
C LYS A 30 -46.89 0.96 -4.14
N LYS A 31 -48.07 1.12 -3.53
CA LYS A 31 -48.42 2.28 -2.71
C LYS A 31 -47.59 2.32 -1.42
N GLU A 32 -47.49 1.20 -0.71
CA GLU A 32 -46.63 1.07 0.48
C GLU A 32 -45.14 1.27 0.15
N ALA A 33 -44.68 0.66 -0.95
CA ALA A 33 -43.31 0.80 -1.41
C ALA A 33 -42.95 2.27 -1.70
N LYS A 34 -43.87 3.00 -2.35
CA LYS A 34 -43.69 4.42 -2.66
C LYS A 34 -43.72 5.29 -1.40
N ALA A 35 -44.70 5.09 -0.51
CA ALA A 35 -44.81 5.85 0.73
C ALA A 35 -43.55 5.72 1.61
N TRP A 36 -43.04 4.49 1.78
CA TRP A 36 -41.78 4.27 2.49
C TRP A 36 -40.58 4.92 1.80
N ALA A 37 -40.52 4.86 0.47
CA ALA A 37 -39.44 5.47 -0.29
C ALA A 37 -39.44 7.00 -0.14
N ASP A 38 -40.61 7.64 -0.20
CA ASP A 38 -40.76 9.09 -0.06
C ASP A 38 -40.40 9.55 1.37
N GLU A 39 -40.87 8.85 2.40
CA GLU A 39 -40.52 9.12 3.81
C GLU A 39 -39.02 8.93 4.07
N THR A 40 -38.45 7.83 3.55
CA THR A 40 -37.01 7.57 3.68
C THR A 40 -36.18 8.59 2.90
N GLU A 41 -36.62 9.02 1.71
CA GLU A 41 -35.94 10.06 0.96
C GLU A 41 -35.93 11.39 1.71
N LEU A 42 -37.06 11.76 2.33
CA LEU A 42 -37.18 12.97 3.15
C LEU A 42 -36.28 12.90 4.40
N GLN A 43 -36.32 11.79 5.12
CA GLN A 43 -35.47 11.60 6.31
C GLN A 43 -33.98 11.71 5.97
N LEU A 44 -33.53 11.02 4.92
CA LEU A 44 -32.13 11.03 4.51
C LEU A 44 -31.69 12.39 3.97
N LYS A 45 -32.58 13.15 3.30
CA LYS A 45 -32.30 14.54 2.91
C LYS A 45 -32.13 15.44 4.13
N ASN A 46 -33.03 15.34 5.11
CA ASN A 46 -32.95 16.13 6.33
C ASN A 46 -31.70 15.80 7.16
N GLU A 47 -31.31 14.53 7.26
CA GLU A 47 -30.07 14.12 7.92
C GLU A 47 -28.83 14.63 7.18
N LYS A 48 -28.84 14.63 5.85
CA LYS A 48 -27.77 15.19 5.01
C LYS A 48 -27.64 16.72 5.14
N GLU A 49 -28.75 17.42 5.34
CA GLU A 49 -28.78 18.88 5.45
C GLU A 49 -28.44 19.39 6.87
N LYS A 50 -28.30 18.51 7.86
CA LYS A 50 -27.79 18.92 9.18
C LYS A 50 -26.35 19.40 9.04
N ILE A 51 -26.17 20.71 9.19
CA ILE A 51 -24.85 21.34 9.21
C ILE A 51 -24.27 21.18 10.62
N PHE A 52 -23.21 20.39 10.75
CA PHE A 52 -22.50 20.18 12.01
C PHE A 52 -21.46 21.29 12.23
N THR A 53 -21.92 22.54 12.39
CA THR A 53 -21.05 23.71 12.54
C THR A 53 -20.17 23.68 13.79
N HIS A 54 -20.58 22.93 14.81
CA HIS A 54 -19.87 22.78 16.09
C HIS A 54 -18.68 21.82 16.03
N ILE A 55 -18.55 21.03 14.96
CA ILE A 55 -17.47 20.04 14.83
C ILE A 55 -16.26 20.74 14.22
N THR A 56 -15.13 20.69 14.91
CA THR A 56 -13.87 21.27 14.41
C THR A 56 -13.07 20.27 13.58
N LEU A 57 -12.15 20.79 12.76
CA LEU A 57 -11.21 19.94 12.04
C LEU A 57 -10.36 19.09 13.01
N ARG A 58 -9.99 19.63 14.17
CA ARG A 58 -9.27 18.91 15.23
C ARG A 58 -10.04 17.68 15.68
N GLN A 59 -11.29 17.85 16.06
CA GLN A 59 -12.15 16.75 16.53
C GLN A 59 -12.26 15.66 15.47
N ALA A 60 -12.41 16.06 14.19
CA ALA A 60 -12.46 15.10 13.10
C ALA A 60 -11.16 14.32 12.91
N ILE A 61 -10.01 14.98 13.01
CA ILE A 61 -8.69 14.32 12.93
C ILE A 61 -8.50 13.35 14.10
N GLU A 62 -8.80 13.78 15.33
CA GLU A 62 -8.63 12.96 16.54
C GLU A 62 -9.54 11.73 16.52
N GLU A 63 -10.81 11.90 16.17
CA GLU A 63 -11.73 10.77 16.13
C GLU A 63 -11.38 9.80 15.00
N TYR A 64 -10.99 10.28 13.82
CA TYR A 64 -10.52 9.41 12.74
C TYR A 64 -9.23 8.67 13.12
N ARG A 65 -8.30 9.34 13.80
CA ARG A 65 -7.07 8.76 14.32
C ARG A 65 -7.39 7.59 15.25
N ASP A 66 -8.25 7.83 16.23
CA ASP A 66 -8.49 6.92 17.36
C ASP A 66 -9.50 5.81 17.05
N THR A 67 -10.33 5.96 16.00
CA THR A 67 -11.34 4.96 15.63
C THR A 67 -11.05 4.23 14.32
N VAL A 68 -10.28 4.84 13.41
CA VAL A 68 -10.02 4.26 12.08
C VAL A 68 -8.53 3.99 11.89
N SER A 69 -7.68 5.00 12.03
CA SER A 69 -6.26 4.88 11.64
C SER A 69 -5.48 3.92 12.52
N ILE A 70 -5.77 3.82 13.83
CA ILE A 70 -5.10 2.86 14.73
C ILE A 70 -5.25 1.39 14.28
N HIS A 71 -6.35 1.03 13.63
CA HIS A 71 -6.64 -0.33 13.20
C HIS A 71 -6.12 -0.65 11.79
N LYS A 72 -5.59 0.35 11.07
CA LYS A 72 -5.06 0.13 9.73
C LYS A 72 -3.71 -0.55 9.76
N LYS A 73 -3.43 -1.31 8.70
CA LYS A 73 -2.08 -1.83 8.44
C LYS A 73 -1.12 -0.66 8.19
N GLY A 74 -0.19 -0.44 9.12
CA GLY A 74 0.67 0.75 9.11
C GLY A 74 0.09 1.96 9.87
N GLY A 75 -0.96 1.74 10.67
CA GLY A 75 -1.68 2.75 11.43
C GLY A 75 -0.78 3.63 12.28
N VAL A 76 0.28 3.08 12.90
CA VAL A 76 1.27 3.85 13.68
C VAL A 76 1.80 5.05 12.90
N LYS A 77 2.18 4.88 11.62
CA LYS A 77 2.70 5.99 10.80
C LYS A 77 1.62 7.01 10.44
N GLU A 78 0.39 6.53 10.22
CA GLU A 78 -0.76 7.37 9.93
C GLU A 78 -1.12 8.21 11.16
N VAL A 79 -1.20 7.60 12.34
CA VAL A 79 -1.40 8.26 13.64
C VAL A 79 -0.34 9.34 13.88
N THR A 80 0.94 9.04 13.69
CA THR A 80 2.01 10.04 13.80
C THR A 80 1.79 11.23 12.88
N ARG A 81 1.31 10.99 11.64
CA ARG A 81 1.06 12.06 10.67
C ARG A 81 -0.19 12.88 11.02
N LEU A 82 -1.26 12.24 11.49
CA LEU A 82 -2.46 12.94 11.97
C LEU A 82 -2.13 13.84 13.18
N ASN A 83 -1.32 13.35 14.11
CA ASN A 83 -0.79 14.17 15.21
C ASN A 83 0.07 15.34 14.73
N GLN A 84 0.78 15.16 13.61
CA GLN A 84 1.54 16.25 12.99
C GLN A 84 0.59 17.30 12.40
N PHE A 85 -0.48 16.89 11.72
CA PHE A 85 -1.49 17.83 11.18
C PHE A 85 -2.09 18.72 12.25
N ILE A 86 -2.41 18.17 13.41
CA ILE A 86 -2.90 18.93 14.58
C ILE A 86 -1.94 20.07 14.98
N LYS A 87 -0.63 19.89 14.77
CA LYS A 87 0.39 20.88 15.15
C LYS A 87 0.65 21.93 14.06
N ILE A 88 0.49 21.57 12.80
CA ILE A 88 0.94 22.40 11.65
C ILE A 88 -0.20 23.01 10.85
N MET A 89 -1.44 22.58 11.07
CA MET A 89 -2.62 23.13 10.42
C MET A 89 -3.41 23.96 11.42
N ASN A 90 -4.19 24.93 10.90
CA ASN A 90 -5.20 25.58 11.70
C ASN A 90 -6.41 24.64 11.88
N VAL A 91 -6.35 23.78 12.91
CA VAL A 91 -7.34 22.70 13.12
C VAL A 91 -8.53 23.11 13.98
N ASP A 92 -8.48 24.28 14.63
CA ASP A 92 -9.54 24.74 15.52
C ASP A 92 -10.69 25.45 14.77
N VAL A 93 -10.60 25.52 13.44
CA VAL A 93 -11.68 25.97 12.55
C VAL A 93 -12.82 24.96 12.49
N SER A 94 -14.01 25.45 12.14
CA SER A 94 -15.14 24.57 11.89
C SER A 94 -14.86 23.67 10.69
N LEU A 95 -15.23 22.38 10.78
CA LEU A 95 -15.02 21.42 9.70
C LEU A 95 -15.72 21.86 8.40
N SER A 96 -16.86 22.56 8.49
CA SER A 96 -17.58 23.12 7.34
C SER A 96 -16.86 24.29 6.65
N GLU A 97 -15.93 24.95 7.35
CA GLU A 97 -15.13 26.06 6.79
C GLU A 97 -13.88 25.57 6.05
N VAL A 98 -13.51 24.29 6.24
CA VAL A 98 -12.40 23.66 5.52
C VAL A 98 -12.81 23.48 4.06
N ASN A 99 -12.34 24.38 3.21
CA ASN A 99 -12.63 24.39 1.79
C ASN A 99 -11.38 24.06 0.94
N LYS A 100 -11.53 24.10 -0.38
CA LYS A 100 -10.43 23.88 -1.32
C LYS A 100 -9.25 24.82 -1.09
N GLU A 101 -9.51 26.09 -0.82
CA GLU A 101 -8.47 27.12 -0.64
C GLU A 101 -7.64 26.84 0.62
N PHE A 102 -8.28 26.47 1.72
CA PHE A 102 -7.61 26.04 2.95
C PHE A 102 -6.59 24.91 2.69
N LEU A 103 -7.00 23.89 1.90
CA LEU A 103 -6.14 22.76 1.57
C LEU A 103 -5.05 23.09 0.56
N VAL A 104 -5.30 24.03 -0.35
CA VAL A 104 -4.28 24.56 -1.26
C VAL A 104 -3.22 25.34 -0.49
N ASN A 105 -3.62 26.21 0.43
CA ASN A 105 -2.69 26.97 1.27
C ASN A 105 -1.85 26.02 2.13
N PHE A 106 -2.47 25.00 2.72
CA PHE A 106 -1.73 23.95 3.41
C PHE A 106 -0.73 23.23 2.49
N ARG A 107 -1.14 22.87 1.26
CA ARG A 107 -0.25 22.23 0.28
C ARG A 107 0.98 23.10 -0.02
N GLU A 108 0.80 24.39 -0.30
CA GLU A 108 1.91 25.29 -0.63
C GLU A 108 2.86 25.45 0.57
N TYR A 109 2.33 25.69 1.77
CA TYR A 109 3.12 25.74 3.00
C TYR A 109 3.96 24.45 3.22
N ARG A 110 3.38 23.27 2.93
CA ARG A 110 4.13 22.01 3.04
C ARG A 110 5.21 21.89 1.97
N LEU A 111 4.98 22.36 0.75
CA LEU A 111 5.95 22.30 -0.34
C LEU A 111 7.21 23.14 -0.08
N GLU A 112 7.14 24.13 0.81
CA GLU A 112 8.31 24.91 1.24
C GLU A 112 9.33 24.07 2.04
N SER A 113 8.90 22.98 2.68
CA SER A 113 9.74 22.23 3.62
C SER A 113 9.87 20.74 3.32
N VAL A 114 9.04 20.18 2.45
CA VAL A 114 9.12 18.76 2.07
C VAL A 114 8.91 18.51 0.58
N VAL A 115 9.45 17.38 0.12
CA VAL A 115 9.31 16.95 -1.28
C VAL A 115 7.83 16.71 -1.67
N PRO A 116 7.46 16.94 -2.95
CA PRO A 116 6.09 16.79 -3.45
C PRO A 116 5.41 15.45 -3.14
N ALA A 117 6.17 14.36 -3.17
CA ALA A 117 5.66 13.03 -2.86
C ALA A 117 5.17 12.89 -1.41
N THR A 118 5.74 13.66 -0.47
CA THR A 118 5.31 13.69 0.93
C THR A 118 3.98 14.43 1.03
N VAL A 119 3.89 15.64 0.47
CA VAL A 119 2.66 16.46 0.46
C VAL A 119 1.50 15.71 -0.20
N ARG A 120 1.77 15.00 -1.31
CA ARG A 120 0.77 14.13 -1.96
C ARG A 120 0.21 13.07 -1.01
N ARG A 121 1.06 12.39 -0.23
CA ARG A 121 0.62 11.38 0.74
C ARG A 121 -0.19 12.00 1.88
N GLU A 122 0.21 13.18 2.34
CA GLU A 122 -0.52 13.93 3.37
C GLU A 122 -1.94 14.28 2.89
N LEU A 123 -2.07 14.84 1.69
CA LEU A 123 -3.37 15.16 1.10
C LEU A 123 -4.24 13.93 0.84
N LEU A 124 -3.66 12.80 0.42
CA LEU A 124 -4.40 11.54 0.28
C LEU A 124 -4.91 11.00 1.61
N MET A 125 -4.15 11.21 2.70
CA MET A 125 -4.58 10.83 4.05
C MET A 125 -5.78 11.67 4.50
N LEU A 126 -5.70 12.99 4.32
CA LEU A 126 -6.82 13.91 4.57
C LEU A 126 -8.03 13.56 3.71
N SER A 127 -7.83 13.23 2.43
CA SER A 127 -8.90 12.78 1.54
C SER A 127 -9.63 11.54 2.07
N GLY A 128 -8.90 10.57 2.63
CA GLY A 128 -9.49 9.41 3.28
C GLY A 128 -10.31 9.78 4.53
N MET A 129 -9.80 10.72 5.34
CA MET A 129 -10.51 11.23 6.52
C MET A 129 -11.80 11.97 6.13
N PHE A 130 -11.75 12.87 5.14
CA PHE A 130 -12.95 13.57 4.67
C PHE A 130 -13.97 12.61 4.06
N SER A 131 -13.52 11.59 3.33
CA SER A 131 -14.42 10.53 2.82
C SER A 131 -15.11 9.80 3.98
N TRP A 132 -14.41 9.53 5.07
CA TRP A 132 -15.01 8.97 6.29
C TRP A 132 -15.99 9.94 6.97
N CYS A 133 -15.66 11.24 7.03
CA CYS A 133 -16.57 12.26 7.57
C CYS A 133 -17.88 12.33 6.77
N ILE A 134 -17.81 12.12 5.46
CA ILE A 134 -18.96 12.11 4.55
C ILE A 134 -19.75 10.81 4.71
N ASP A 135 -19.10 9.65 4.52
CA ASP A 135 -19.79 8.36 4.37
C ASP A 135 -20.23 7.73 5.70
N LYS A 136 -19.51 8.02 6.79
CA LYS A 136 -19.73 7.37 8.09
C LYS A 136 -20.30 8.32 9.13
N LYS A 137 -19.82 9.56 9.16
CA LYS A 137 -20.23 10.53 10.16
C LYS A 137 -21.31 11.50 9.70
N LEU A 138 -21.47 11.64 8.38
CA LEU A 138 -22.41 12.59 7.77
C LEU A 138 -22.14 14.04 8.17
N TRP A 139 -20.92 14.35 8.62
CA TRP A 139 -20.56 15.71 9.06
C TRP A 139 -20.32 16.67 7.90
N LEU A 140 -20.05 16.12 6.72
CA LEU A 140 -19.82 16.85 5.49
C LEU A 140 -20.71 16.28 4.38
N SER A 141 -21.23 17.16 3.52
CA SER A 141 -22.05 16.79 2.37
C SER A 141 -21.22 16.59 1.09
N SER A 142 -20.03 17.19 1.02
CA SER A 142 -19.06 17.10 -0.08
C SER A 142 -17.63 17.13 0.45
N SER A 143 -16.66 16.73 -0.38
CA SER A 143 -15.26 16.65 0.04
C SER A 143 -14.55 17.98 -0.22
N PRO A 144 -13.87 18.57 0.78
CA PRO A 144 -13.02 19.74 0.58
C PRO A 144 -11.87 19.50 -0.42
N MET A 145 -11.53 18.22 -0.66
CA MET A 145 -10.52 17.81 -1.62
C MET A 145 -10.99 17.91 -3.08
N ASP A 146 -12.29 18.12 -3.33
CA ASP A 146 -12.83 18.21 -4.68
C ASP A 146 -12.21 19.41 -5.43
N GLY A 147 -11.55 19.11 -6.54
CA GLY A 147 -10.82 20.12 -7.32
C GLY A 147 -9.44 20.53 -6.76
N VAL A 148 -8.96 19.92 -5.67
CA VAL A 148 -7.58 20.10 -5.19
C VAL A 148 -6.62 19.29 -6.08
N LYS A 149 -5.73 19.99 -6.80
CA LYS A 149 -4.68 19.32 -7.58
C LYS A 149 -3.62 18.74 -6.65
N LEU A 150 -3.43 17.43 -6.70
CA LEU A 150 -2.36 16.75 -5.97
C LEU A 150 -1.00 16.98 -6.66
N PRO A 151 0.10 17.12 -5.89
CA PRO A 151 1.44 17.11 -6.45
C PRO A 151 1.71 15.84 -7.27
N LYS A 152 2.62 15.91 -8.24
CA LYS A 152 2.99 14.76 -9.07
C LYS A 152 3.50 13.62 -8.20
N ALA A 153 3.14 12.39 -8.57
CA ALA A 153 3.73 11.20 -7.95
C ALA A 153 5.24 11.18 -8.26
N SER A 154 6.04 10.66 -7.32
CA SER A 154 7.45 10.39 -7.59
C SER A 154 7.57 9.35 -8.69
N ASN A 155 8.52 9.54 -9.59
CA ASN A 155 8.90 8.51 -10.56
C ASN A 155 9.36 7.25 -9.82
N HIS A 156 9.19 6.10 -10.47
CA HIS A 156 9.76 4.87 -9.98
C HIS A 156 11.29 4.98 -10.01
N ARG A 157 11.98 4.53 -8.97
CA ARG A 157 13.45 4.48 -8.95
C ARG A 157 13.91 3.32 -9.85
N GLU A 158 14.85 3.57 -10.75
CA GLU A 158 15.37 2.59 -11.72
C GLU A 158 16.80 2.11 -11.37
N LYS A 159 17.18 2.21 -10.09
CA LYS A 159 18.54 1.85 -9.64
C LYS A 159 18.71 0.34 -9.63
N VAL A 160 19.60 -0.14 -10.50
CA VAL A 160 20.13 -1.50 -10.48
C VAL A 160 21.49 -1.47 -9.78
N ILE A 161 21.68 -2.31 -8.76
CA ILE A 161 22.95 -2.41 -8.04
C ILE A 161 23.93 -3.19 -8.91
N SER A 162 25.10 -2.61 -9.19
CA SER A 162 26.13 -3.26 -10.01
C SER A 162 26.90 -4.30 -9.19
N ASP A 163 27.55 -5.24 -9.88
CA ASP A 163 28.38 -6.25 -9.20
C ASP A 163 29.56 -5.61 -8.47
N PHE A 164 30.14 -4.54 -9.01
CA PHE A 164 31.13 -3.72 -8.32
C PHE A 164 30.59 -3.11 -7.01
N GLU A 165 29.37 -2.55 -7.02
CA GLU A 165 28.74 -2.00 -5.82
C GLU A 165 28.45 -3.11 -4.79
N ILE A 166 28.06 -4.31 -5.24
CA ILE A 166 27.87 -5.48 -4.39
C ILE A 166 29.19 -5.86 -3.72
N GLU A 167 30.23 -6.14 -4.51
CA GLU A 167 31.56 -6.54 -4.01
C GLU A 167 32.17 -5.50 -3.07
N THR A 168 32.01 -4.21 -3.38
CA THR A 168 32.47 -3.11 -2.52
C THR A 168 31.74 -3.09 -1.17
N LEU A 169 30.45 -3.45 -1.14
CA LEU A 169 29.64 -3.41 0.08
C LEU A 169 29.86 -4.64 0.99
N LEU A 170 30.08 -5.84 0.42
CA LEU A 170 30.12 -7.10 1.17
C LEU A 170 31.08 -7.09 2.39
N PRO A 171 32.29 -6.49 2.32
CA PRO A 171 33.20 -6.42 3.48
C PRO A 171 32.67 -5.59 4.66
N PHE A 172 31.71 -4.71 4.43
CA PHE A 172 31.14 -3.83 5.46
C PHE A 172 29.90 -4.43 6.15
N LEU A 173 29.40 -5.57 5.66
CA LEU A 173 28.26 -6.28 6.23
C LEU A 173 28.74 -7.40 7.16
N ASN A 174 28.09 -7.56 8.31
CA ASN A 174 28.24 -8.79 9.09
C ASN A 174 27.63 -9.99 8.34
N ASP A 175 27.97 -11.21 8.75
CA ASP A 175 27.63 -12.41 7.98
C ASP A 175 26.11 -12.64 7.83
N GLU A 176 25.35 -12.30 8.86
CA GLU A 176 23.90 -12.42 8.82
C GLU A 176 23.29 -11.43 7.82
N LEU A 177 23.69 -10.16 7.88
CA LEU A 177 23.20 -9.12 6.98
C LEU A 177 23.70 -9.31 5.54
N LYS A 178 24.90 -9.87 5.36
CA LYS A 178 25.46 -10.29 4.07
C LYS A 178 24.56 -11.35 3.44
N SER A 179 24.19 -12.37 4.20
CA SER A 179 23.26 -13.43 3.76
C SER A 179 21.89 -12.86 3.39
N ILE A 180 21.33 -11.98 4.23
CA ILE A 180 20.06 -11.28 3.95
C ILE A 180 20.13 -10.48 2.65
N PHE A 181 21.22 -9.75 2.43
CA PHE A 181 21.41 -8.93 1.23
C PHE A 181 21.52 -9.79 -0.04
N LEU A 182 22.31 -10.85 -0.02
CA LEU A 182 22.48 -11.75 -1.16
C LEU A 182 21.18 -12.50 -1.48
N ILE A 183 20.48 -13.02 -0.46
CA ILE A 183 19.15 -13.65 -0.66
C ILE A 183 18.17 -12.65 -1.30
N ALA A 184 18.21 -11.37 -0.91
CA ALA A 184 17.35 -10.35 -1.52
C ALA A 184 17.63 -10.14 -3.01
N LEU A 185 18.91 -10.21 -3.42
CA LEU A 185 19.34 -10.09 -4.82
C LEU A 185 18.94 -11.32 -5.65
N GLU A 186 18.98 -12.52 -5.07
CA GLU A 186 18.64 -13.76 -5.79
C GLU A 186 17.14 -14.04 -5.87
N THR A 187 16.36 -13.60 -4.87
CA THR A 187 14.93 -13.96 -4.75
C THR A 187 13.99 -12.78 -4.99
N GLY A 188 14.50 -11.55 -4.90
CA GLY A 188 13.68 -10.33 -4.91
C GLY A 188 12.76 -10.17 -3.72
N MET A 189 12.91 -10.96 -2.65
CA MET A 189 12.10 -10.83 -1.43
C MET A 189 12.27 -9.47 -0.76
N ARG A 190 11.24 -9.01 -0.03
CA ARG A 190 11.36 -7.78 0.77
C ARG A 190 12.19 -8.06 2.03
N LEU A 191 12.92 -7.06 2.52
CA LEU A 191 13.70 -7.16 3.76
C LEU A 191 12.91 -7.80 4.91
N SER A 192 11.69 -7.33 5.15
CA SER A 192 10.84 -7.88 6.21
C SER A 192 10.42 -9.32 5.96
N GLU A 193 10.28 -9.74 4.71
CA GLU A 193 9.95 -11.13 4.37
C GLU A 193 11.15 -12.05 4.64
N ILE A 194 12.37 -11.58 4.38
CA ILE A 194 13.61 -12.32 4.63
C ILE A 194 13.88 -12.40 6.13
N CYS A 195 13.90 -11.27 6.84
CA CYS A 195 14.18 -11.25 8.28
C CYS A 195 13.20 -12.15 9.05
N LEU A 196 11.90 -12.13 8.70
CA LEU A 196 10.85 -12.90 9.36
C LEU A 196 10.72 -14.35 8.87
N LEU A 197 11.68 -14.85 8.08
CA LEU A 197 11.66 -16.21 7.55
C LEU A 197 11.92 -17.24 8.65
N GLU A 198 11.26 -18.39 8.53
CA GLU A 198 11.33 -19.53 9.44
C GLU A 198 11.83 -20.76 8.68
N TRP A 199 12.70 -21.56 9.30
CA TRP A 199 13.33 -22.73 8.69
C TRP A 199 12.33 -23.77 8.20
N GLU A 200 11.26 -24.00 8.95
CA GLU A 200 10.20 -24.96 8.61
C GLU A 200 9.42 -24.62 7.32
N ARG A 201 9.75 -23.50 6.66
CA ARG A 201 9.12 -23.06 5.41
C ARG A 201 10.07 -23.03 4.22
N ILE A 202 11.28 -23.55 4.39
CA ILE A 202 12.29 -23.61 3.35
C ILE A 202 12.46 -25.07 2.95
N PHE A 203 12.16 -25.37 1.69
CA PHE A 203 12.25 -26.70 1.11
C PHE A 203 13.44 -26.69 0.16
N LEU A 204 14.65 -26.86 0.70
CA LEU A 204 15.90 -26.77 -0.06
C LEU A 204 16.01 -27.89 -1.12
N ASP A 205 15.49 -29.08 -0.83
CA ASP A 205 15.38 -30.21 -1.75
C ASP A 205 14.50 -29.90 -2.96
N LYS A 206 13.43 -29.13 -2.75
CA LYS A 206 12.50 -28.70 -3.80
C LYS A 206 12.79 -27.30 -4.34
N GLN A 207 13.83 -26.65 -3.83
CA GLN A 207 14.28 -25.32 -4.22
C GLN A 207 13.19 -24.24 -4.15
N TYR A 208 12.39 -24.21 -3.08
CA TYR A 208 11.46 -23.10 -2.85
C TYR A 208 11.24 -22.82 -1.36
N LEU A 209 10.68 -21.65 -1.06
CA LEU A 209 10.21 -21.30 0.28
C LEU A 209 8.78 -20.74 0.26
N VAL A 210 8.12 -20.73 1.41
CA VAL A 210 6.74 -20.24 1.57
C VAL A 210 6.65 -19.04 2.50
N LEU A 211 6.10 -17.93 2.00
CA LEU A 211 5.80 -16.73 2.79
C LEU A 211 4.34 -16.76 3.22
N LYS A 212 4.02 -16.86 4.53
CA LYS A 212 2.62 -16.91 5.05
C LYS A 212 1.85 -15.61 4.80
N THR A 213 2.45 -14.46 5.09
CA THR A 213 1.75 -13.18 4.96
C THR A 213 2.70 -12.09 4.49
N THR A 214 2.53 -11.67 3.25
CA THR A 214 3.35 -10.64 2.63
C THR A 214 2.70 -9.27 2.84
N LYS A 215 3.37 -8.17 2.45
CA LYS A 215 2.81 -6.81 2.52
C LYS A 215 1.40 -6.72 1.89
N ASN A 216 1.07 -7.61 0.95
CA ASN A 216 -0.21 -7.67 0.22
C ASN A 216 -1.18 -8.78 0.69
N GLY A 217 -0.91 -9.46 1.81
CA GLY A 217 -1.89 -10.33 2.47
C GLY A 217 -2.16 -11.68 1.83
N ARG A 218 -1.38 -12.09 0.81
CA ARG A 218 -1.49 -13.43 0.21
C ARG A 218 -0.21 -14.23 0.47
N PRO A 219 -0.34 -15.51 0.86
CA PRO A 219 0.78 -16.42 0.84
C PRO A 219 1.34 -16.54 -0.57
N ARG A 220 2.66 -16.69 -0.69
CA ARG A 220 3.28 -17.04 -1.98
C ARG A 220 4.50 -17.92 -1.78
N GLU A 221 4.71 -18.80 -2.75
CA GLU A 221 5.94 -19.55 -2.93
C GLU A 221 6.97 -18.68 -3.64
N VAL A 222 8.23 -18.77 -3.21
CA VAL A 222 9.36 -18.11 -3.85
C VAL A 222 10.34 -19.20 -4.27
N PRO A 223 10.58 -19.40 -5.58
CA PRO A 223 11.60 -20.33 -6.06
C PRO A 223 12.98 -19.82 -5.65
N LEU A 224 13.87 -20.77 -5.39
CA LEU A 224 15.27 -20.55 -5.03
C LEU A 224 16.14 -21.04 -6.18
N ASN A 225 17.09 -20.23 -6.63
CA ASN A 225 18.13 -20.73 -7.51
C ASN A 225 19.25 -21.40 -6.69
N VAL A 226 20.22 -22.01 -7.38
CA VAL A 226 21.34 -22.72 -6.75
C VAL A 226 22.10 -21.81 -5.77
N ILE A 227 22.36 -20.56 -6.14
CA ILE A 227 23.07 -19.60 -5.29
C ILE A 227 22.30 -19.32 -3.99
N ALA A 228 20.98 -19.11 -4.07
CA ALA A 228 20.15 -18.91 -2.88
C ALA A 228 20.14 -20.15 -1.97
N VAL A 229 20.09 -21.35 -2.57
CA VAL A 229 20.19 -22.62 -1.83
C VAL A 229 21.53 -22.71 -1.10
N ASP A 230 22.64 -22.42 -1.78
CA ASP A 230 23.99 -22.46 -1.19
C ASP A 230 24.13 -21.48 -0.03
N ILE A 231 23.56 -20.28 -0.14
CA ILE A 231 23.54 -19.30 0.96
C ILE A 231 22.78 -19.88 2.17
N PHE A 232 21.61 -20.48 1.97
CA PHE A 232 20.86 -21.09 3.07
C PHE A 232 21.62 -22.26 3.71
N ILE A 233 22.28 -23.10 2.92
CA ILE A 233 23.13 -24.18 3.45
C ILE A 233 24.26 -23.60 4.29
N GLY A 234 24.92 -22.54 3.80
CA GLY A 234 26.02 -21.87 4.50
C GLY A 234 25.64 -21.19 5.82
N ILE A 235 24.38 -20.79 6.00
CA ILE A 235 23.88 -20.25 7.28
C ILE A 235 23.81 -21.34 8.37
N GLY A 236 23.69 -22.61 7.99
CA GLY A 236 23.50 -23.74 8.90
C GLY A 236 22.02 -24.06 9.11
N VAL A 237 21.56 -25.09 8.39
CA VAL A 237 20.15 -25.52 8.35
C VAL A 237 19.67 -26.01 9.72
N LYS A 238 18.48 -25.56 10.12
CA LYS A 238 17.80 -26.01 11.34
C LYS A 238 16.43 -26.58 11.00
N LYS A 239 15.85 -27.36 11.91
CA LYS A 239 14.50 -27.95 11.71
C LYS A 239 13.39 -26.91 11.79
N SER A 240 13.53 -25.93 12.67
CA SER A 240 12.50 -24.92 12.92
C SER A 240 13.06 -23.63 13.52
N GLY A 241 12.24 -22.59 13.52
CA GLY A 241 12.53 -21.30 14.13
C GLY A 241 13.06 -20.28 13.13
N ARG A 242 13.39 -19.09 13.63
CA ARG A 242 13.84 -17.97 12.79
C ARG A 242 15.18 -18.27 12.12
N VAL A 243 15.25 -17.98 10.82
CA VAL A 243 16.51 -18.06 10.05
C VAL A 243 17.47 -16.96 10.48
N PHE A 244 16.91 -15.77 10.70
CA PHE A 244 17.64 -14.55 11.02
C PHE A 244 17.18 -14.01 12.38
N SER A 245 18.14 -13.60 13.21
CA SER A 245 17.96 -12.87 14.46
C SER A 245 17.54 -11.41 14.23
N TYR A 246 17.84 -10.86 13.06
CA TYR A 246 17.54 -9.47 12.71
C TYR A 246 16.03 -9.15 12.74
N GLU A 247 15.68 -8.05 13.40
CA GLU A 247 14.42 -7.36 13.10
C GLU A 247 14.57 -6.46 11.87
N PRO A 248 13.51 -6.31 11.04
CA PRO A 248 13.60 -5.56 9.80
C PRO A 248 14.06 -4.10 9.97
N LYS A 249 13.72 -3.46 11.09
CA LYS A 249 14.11 -2.08 11.39
C LYS A 249 15.62 -1.95 11.59
N TYR A 250 16.22 -2.87 12.36
CA TYR A 250 17.65 -2.85 12.65
C TYR A 250 18.46 -3.27 11.42
N ALA A 251 18.02 -4.28 10.68
CA ALA A 251 18.66 -4.68 9.43
C ALA A 251 18.72 -3.52 8.42
N SER A 252 17.63 -2.76 8.29
CA SER A 252 17.61 -1.59 7.40
C SER A 252 18.57 -0.48 7.85
N ALA A 253 18.69 -0.26 9.17
CA ALA A 253 19.57 0.76 9.72
C ALA A 253 21.04 0.38 9.60
N ASP A 254 21.38 -0.87 9.92
CA ASP A 254 22.76 -1.36 9.84
C ASP A 254 23.24 -1.47 8.40
N PHE A 255 22.37 -1.87 7.47
CA PHE A 255 22.65 -1.82 6.04
C PHE A 255 22.96 -0.39 5.59
N MET A 256 22.17 0.59 6.02
CA MET A 256 22.42 2.00 5.69
C MET A 256 23.78 2.47 6.21
N LYS A 257 24.15 2.13 7.45
CA LYS A 257 25.45 2.48 8.04
C LYS A 257 26.60 1.83 7.28
N ALA A 258 26.53 0.52 7.02
CA ALA A 258 27.54 -0.21 6.26
C ALA A 258 27.74 0.38 4.86
N ARG A 259 26.62 0.66 4.18
CA ARG A 259 26.60 1.28 2.85
C ARG A 259 27.24 2.67 2.83
N ILE A 260 26.96 3.51 3.83
CA ILE A 260 27.61 4.83 3.99
C ILE A 260 29.11 4.67 4.25
N LYS A 261 29.50 3.72 5.11
CA LYS A 261 30.90 3.42 5.41
C LYS A 261 31.68 2.93 4.18
N ALA A 262 31.00 2.22 3.28
CA ALA A 262 31.53 1.80 1.98
C ALA A 262 31.56 2.92 0.92
N GLY A 263 31.10 4.14 1.23
CA GLY A 263 31.05 5.26 0.29
C GLY A 263 29.95 5.15 -0.78
N LEU A 264 28.98 4.27 -0.60
CA LEU A 264 27.92 3.99 -1.58
C LEU A 264 26.65 4.78 -1.21
N TYR A 265 26.35 5.88 -1.92
CA TYR A 265 25.22 6.75 -1.58
C TYR A 265 23.99 6.56 -2.47
N ASP A 266 24.13 5.85 -3.58
CA ASP A 266 23.15 5.82 -4.68
C ASP A 266 22.23 4.58 -4.70
N PHE A 267 22.12 3.83 -3.61
CA PHE A 267 21.06 2.82 -3.47
C PHE A 267 20.65 2.57 -2.04
N THR A 268 19.51 1.93 -1.85
CA THR A 268 18.95 1.50 -0.59
C THR A 268 18.74 0.00 -0.61
N PHE A 269 18.43 -0.61 0.55
CA PHE A 269 18.11 -2.04 0.56
C PHE A 269 16.94 -2.38 -0.37
N HIS A 270 15.98 -1.46 -0.57
CA HIS A 270 14.83 -1.72 -1.42
C HIS A 270 15.20 -1.95 -2.90
N ASP A 271 16.33 -1.40 -3.34
CA ASP A 271 16.81 -1.53 -4.72
C ASP A 271 17.32 -2.95 -5.02
N THR A 272 17.57 -3.80 -4.00
CA THR A 272 17.85 -5.24 -4.20
C THR A 272 16.72 -5.94 -4.94
N ARG A 273 15.47 -5.61 -4.60
CA ARG A 273 14.30 -6.20 -5.23
C ARG A 273 14.13 -5.73 -6.68
N HIS A 274 14.43 -4.47 -6.96
CA HIS A 274 14.43 -3.95 -8.33
C HIS A 274 15.52 -4.63 -9.15
N THR A 275 16.73 -4.72 -8.58
CA THR A 275 17.88 -5.42 -9.16
C THR A 275 17.56 -6.89 -9.47
N ALA A 276 16.97 -7.62 -8.53
CA ALA A 276 16.51 -9.00 -8.71
C ALA A 276 15.49 -9.10 -9.84
N ALA A 277 14.47 -8.22 -9.85
CA ALA A 277 13.46 -8.21 -10.91
C ALA A 277 14.09 -7.99 -12.29
N THR A 278 15.02 -7.05 -12.42
CA THR A 278 15.74 -6.79 -13.66
C THR A 278 16.58 -7.98 -14.11
N ARG A 279 17.27 -8.66 -13.19
CA ARG A 279 18.10 -9.85 -13.51
C ARG A 279 17.28 -11.09 -13.87
N ILE A 280 16.09 -11.25 -13.28
CA ILE A 280 15.26 -12.46 -13.39
C ILE A 280 14.24 -12.34 -14.53
N ALA A 281 13.71 -11.15 -14.81
CA ALA A 281 12.66 -10.94 -15.81
C ALA A 281 12.97 -11.53 -17.20
N PRO A 282 14.21 -11.45 -17.73
CA PRO A 282 14.52 -12.06 -19.03
C PRO A 282 14.42 -13.60 -19.04
N LYS A 283 14.52 -14.24 -17.86
CA LYS A 283 14.64 -15.69 -17.68
C LYS A 283 13.29 -16.38 -17.45
N LEU A 284 12.24 -15.64 -17.11
CA LEU A 284 10.95 -16.20 -16.74
C LEU A 284 9.81 -15.64 -17.61
N PRO A 285 8.77 -16.44 -17.90
CA PRO A 285 7.51 -15.94 -18.41
C PRO A 285 6.90 -14.88 -17.49
N LEU A 286 6.16 -13.93 -18.07
CA LEU A 286 5.58 -12.79 -17.35
C LEU A 286 4.72 -13.20 -16.14
N LEU A 287 3.92 -14.26 -16.29
CA LEU A 287 3.02 -14.73 -15.23
C LEU A 287 3.78 -15.41 -14.09
N ASP A 288 4.84 -16.15 -14.40
CA ASP A 288 5.71 -16.77 -13.39
C ASP A 288 6.48 -15.70 -12.61
N LEU A 289 6.94 -14.66 -13.31
CA LEU A 289 7.54 -13.48 -12.69
C LEU A 289 6.54 -12.79 -11.74
N CYS A 290 5.27 -12.63 -12.17
CA CYS A 290 4.22 -12.09 -11.30
C CYS A 290 3.99 -12.96 -10.06
N LYS A 291 3.94 -14.29 -10.22
CA LYS A 291 3.76 -15.25 -9.12
C LYS A 291 4.91 -15.16 -8.12
N MET A 292 6.16 -15.23 -8.59
CA MET A 292 7.39 -15.15 -7.79
C MET A 292 7.46 -13.83 -7.00
N PHE A 293 7.24 -12.70 -7.65
CA PHE A 293 7.32 -11.38 -7.02
C PHE A 293 6.04 -11.04 -6.22
N GLY A 294 4.95 -11.80 -6.35
CA GLY A 294 3.67 -11.49 -5.71
C GLY A 294 3.07 -10.17 -6.21
N TRP A 295 3.20 -9.91 -7.51
CA TRP A 295 2.55 -8.78 -8.17
C TRP A 295 1.15 -9.19 -8.61
N THR A 296 0.14 -8.48 -8.08
CA THR A 296 -1.27 -8.71 -8.45
C THR A 296 -1.66 -8.02 -9.75
N ASP A 297 -0.92 -6.97 -10.13
CA ASP A 297 -1.11 -6.22 -11.37
C ASP A 297 0.07 -6.53 -12.31
N PRO A 298 -0.16 -7.24 -13.43
CA PRO A 298 0.88 -7.56 -14.41
C PRO A 298 1.61 -6.34 -14.97
N LYS A 299 1.01 -5.15 -14.94
CA LYS A 299 1.69 -3.90 -15.37
C LYS A 299 2.98 -3.65 -14.61
N ARG A 300 3.10 -4.15 -13.38
CA ARG A 300 4.36 -4.05 -12.61
C ARG A 300 5.48 -4.90 -13.19
N ALA A 301 5.14 -6.07 -13.73
CA ALA A 301 6.10 -6.97 -14.36
C ALA A 301 6.56 -6.44 -15.71
N MET A 302 5.67 -5.78 -16.46
CA MET A 302 5.97 -5.17 -17.76
C MET A 302 7.08 -4.09 -17.69
N VAL A 303 7.34 -3.50 -16.52
CA VAL A 303 8.47 -2.57 -16.34
C VAL A 303 9.81 -3.29 -16.58
N TYR A 304 9.90 -4.57 -16.20
CA TYR A 304 11.13 -5.37 -16.25
C TYR A 304 11.15 -6.35 -17.43
N TYR A 305 9.98 -6.81 -17.85
CA TYR A 305 9.84 -7.80 -18.91
C TYR A 305 9.80 -7.13 -20.29
N ASN A 306 10.98 -7.01 -20.90
CA ASN A 306 11.17 -6.39 -22.23
C ASN A 306 11.98 -7.32 -23.17
N PRO A 307 11.44 -8.49 -23.56
CA PRO A 307 12.16 -9.39 -24.47
C PRO A 307 12.31 -8.75 -25.86
N THR A 308 13.47 -8.92 -26.49
CA THR A 308 13.70 -8.46 -27.87
C THR A 308 12.99 -9.37 -28.87
N SER A 309 12.70 -8.87 -30.07
CA SER A 309 12.10 -9.69 -31.14
C SER A 309 12.92 -10.95 -31.44
N SER A 310 14.25 -10.87 -31.37
CA SER A 310 15.13 -12.04 -31.54
C SER A 310 14.97 -13.06 -30.41
N GLN A 311 14.83 -12.61 -29.16
CA GLN A 311 14.56 -13.50 -28.02
C GLN A 311 13.17 -14.16 -28.13
N ILE A 312 12.18 -13.44 -28.65
CA ILE A 312 10.85 -13.98 -28.92
C ILE A 312 10.93 -15.03 -30.04
N ALA A 313 11.58 -14.71 -31.16
CA ALA A 313 11.77 -15.63 -32.28
C ALA A 313 12.50 -16.90 -31.84
N ALA A 314 13.57 -16.78 -31.04
CA ALA A 314 14.30 -17.93 -30.51
C ALA A 314 13.42 -18.87 -29.67
N ARG A 315 12.43 -18.34 -28.94
CA ARG A 315 11.46 -19.14 -28.18
C ARG A 315 10.41 -19.81 -29.10
N LEU A 316 10.00 -19.14 -30.18
CA LEU A 316 9.08 -19.72 -31.16
C LEU A 316 9.72 -20.87 -31.96
N SER A 317 11.04 -20.84 -32.10
CA SER A 317 11.82 -21.88 -32.79
C SER A 317 12.20 -23.07 -31.90
N GLN A 318 11.82 -23.08 -30.62
CA GLN A 318 12.01 -24.26 -29.76
C GLN A 318 10.95 -25.32 -30.14
N PRO A 319 11.36 -26.56 -30.45
CA PRO A 319 10.45 -27.62 -30.89
C PRO A 319 9.46 -28.07 -29.81
#